data_AF-A0A950CZI4-F1
#
_entry.id   AF-A0A950CZI4-F1
#
_cell.length_a   1.000
_cell.length_b   1.000
_cell.length_c   1.000
_cell.angle_alpha   90.00
_cell.angle_beta   90.00
_cell.angle_gamma   90.00
#
_symmetry.space_group_name_H-M   'P 1'
#
loop_
_entity.id
_entity.type
_entity.pdbx_description
1 polymer ?
#
loop_
_entity_poly.entity_id
_entity_poly.type
_entity_poly.pdbx_seq_one_letter_code
_entity_poly.pdbx_strand_id
1 'polypeptide(L)' 'MVARHETREVGVGDRVVGGANPIWVQSMTTTNTFDVEATVAQIHRLEEAGCELVRVTVPKKEDV' A
#
# COMPACT_ATOMS: atom_id res chain seq x y z
N MET A 1 -4.94 24.58 12.37
CA MET A 1 -5.37 23.39 11.60
C MET A 1 -4.95 23.61 10.15
N VAL A 2 -4.38 22.60 9.50
CA VAL A 2 -3.90 22.71 8.11
C VAL A 2 -5.01 22.25 7.18
N ALA A 3 -5.38 23.09 6.21
CA ALA A 3 -6.33 22.71 5.17
C ALA A 3 -5.63 21.78 4.16
N ARG A 4 -6.32 20.70 3.77
CA ARG A 4 -5.84 19.77 2.74
C ARG A 4 -5.84 20.49 1.37
N HIS A 5 -4.83 20.22 0.54
CA HIS A 5 -4.84 20.65 -0.85
C HIS A 5 -5.89 19.88 -1.66
N GLU A 6 -6.77 20.60 -2.37
CA GLU A 6 -7.70 19.99 -3.32
C GLU A 6 -6.94 19.31 -4.48
N THR A 7 -7.15 18.01 -4.63
CA THR A 7 -6.55 17.19 -5.67
C THR A 7 -7.61 16.34 -6.35
N ARG A 8 -7.34 15.87 -7.57
CA ARG A 8 -8.21 14.89 -8.24
C ARG A 8 -8.32 13.60 -7.41
N GLU A 9 -9.47 12.95 -7.47
CA GLU A 9 -9.69 11.65 -6.86
C GLU A 9 -9.20 10.52 -7.78
N VAL A 10 -8.59 9.48 -7.19
CA VAL A 10 -8.07 8.31 -7.90
C VAL A 10 -8.43 7.05 -7.13
N GLY A 11 -9.03 6.06 -7.82
CA GLY A 11 -9.33 4.76 -7.24
C GLY A 11 -8.09 3.86 -7.15
N VAL A 12 -7.93 3.20 -6.00
CA VAL A 12 -6.90 2.17 -5.75
C VAL A 12 -7.57 1.01 -5.03
N GLY A 13 -7.87 -0.08 -5.77
CA GLY A 13 -8.70 -1.16 -5.25
C GLY A 13 -10.11 -0.65 -4.91
N ASP A 14 -10.51 -0.83 -3.66
CA ASP A 14 -11.77 -0.38 -3.07
C ASP A 14 -11.69 1.02 -2.42
N ARG A 15 -10.52 1.67 -2.44
CA ARG A 15 -10.29 2.98 -1.80
C ARG A 15 -10.20 4.11 -2.83
N VAL A 16 -10.51 5.33 -2.39
CA VAL A 16 -10.38 6.56 -3.19
C VAL A 16 -9.37 7.51 -2.54
N VAL A 17 -8.29 7.83 -3.26
CA VAL A 17 -7.20 8.70 -2.81
C VAL A 17 -7.38 10.11 -3.39
N GLY A 18 -7.18 11.14 -2.56
CA GLY A 18 -7.29 12.54 -2.97
C GLY A 18 -8.66 13.16 -2.65
N GLY A 19 -8.89 14.39 -3.11
CA GLY A 19 -10.12 15.13 -2.81
C GLY A 19 -10.35 15.30 -1.30
N ALA A 20 -11.59 15.05 -0.86
CA ALA A 20 -12.00 15.13 0.54
C ALA A 20 -11.88 13.79 1.32
N ASN A 21 -11.37 12.73 0.69
CA ASN A 21 -11.25 11.41 1.30
C ASN A 21 -10.16 11.37 2.39
N PRO A 22 -10.17 10.38 3.31
CA PRO A 22 -9.15 10.23 4.35
C PRO A 22 -7.70 10.20 3.82
N ILE A 23 -6.71 10.43 4.69
CA ILE A 23 -5.30 10.12 4.36
C ILE A 23 -5.13 8.63 4.62
N TRP A 24 -4.89 7.86 3.56
CA TRP A 24 -4.67 6.43 3.68
C TRP A 24 -3.21 6.12 4.06
N VAL A 25 -3.02 5.20 5.01
CA VAL A 25 -1.69 4.77 5.47
C VAL A 25 -1.14 3.70 4.54
N GLN A 26 0.03 3.96 3.97
CA GLN A 26 0.73 3.03 3.09
C GLN A 26 2.04 2.54 3.73
N SER A 27 2.42 1.29 3.46
CA SER A 27 3.74 0.75 3.75
C SER A 27 4.31 -0.05 2.56
N MET A 28 5.49 -0.64 2.72
CA MET A 28 6.17 -1.45 1.73
C MET A 28 6.77 -2.70 2.37
N THR A 29 6.71 -3.84 1.67
CA THR A 29 7.39 -5.07 2.10
C THR A 29 8.91 -4.95 1.96
N THR A 30 9.63 -5.74 2.76
CA THR A 30 11.11 -5.80 2.76
C THR A 30 11.64 -7.20 2.44
N THR A 31 10.75 -8.17 2.26
CA THR A 31 11.07 -9.53 1.79
C THR A 31 11.43 -9.53 0.31
N ASN A 32 12.07 -10.61 -0.13
CA ASN A 32 12.22 -10.85 -1.57
C ASN A 32 10.86 -11.22 -2.14
N THR A 33 10.41 -10.53 -3.19
CA THR A 33 9.05 -10.69 -3.72
C THR A 33 8.75 -12.10 -4.24
N PHE A 34 9.72 -12.76 -4.89
CA PHE A 34 9.59 -14.15 -5.31
C PHE A 34 9.40 -15.14 -4.13
N ASP A 35 9.73 -14.75 -2.89
CA ASP A 35 9.37 -15.50 -1.69
C ASP A 35 7.95 -15.13 -1.26
N VAL A 36 7.00 -15.87 -1.82
CA VAL A 36 5.56 -15.64 -1.65
C VAL A 36 5.15 -15.79 -0.19
N GLU A 37 5.64 -16.82 0.51
CA GLU A 37 5.25 -17.08 1.90
C GLU A 37 5.71 -15.96 2.82
N ALA A 38 6.99 -15.56 2.71
CA ALA A 38 7.53 -14.48 3.53
C ALA A 38 6.81 -13.15 3.24
N THR A 39 6.53 -12.86 1.97
CA THR A 39 5.88 -11.62 1.54
C THR A 39 4.43 -11.55 2.01
N VAL A 40 3.66 -12.63 1.86
CA VAL A 40 2.27 -12.70 2.35
C VAL A 40 2.23 -12.60 3.88
N ALA A 41 3.11 -13.30 4.59
CA ALA A 41 3.20 -13.19 6.04
C ALA A 41 3.52 -11.76 6.50
N GLN A 42 4.38 -11.03 5.78
CA GLN A 42 4.65 -9.62 6.09
C GLN A 42 3.45 -8.72 5.78
N ILE A 43 2.74 -8.95 4.68
CA ILE A 43 1.53 -8.20 4.33
C ILE A 43 0.48 -8.30 5.44
N HIS A 44 0.22 -9.50 5.98
CA HIS A 44 -0.73 -9.66 7.08
C HIS A 44 -0.28 -8.94 8.36
N ARG A 45 1.01 -8.95 8.70
CA ARG A 45 1.51 -8.15 9.84
C ARG A 45 1.34 -6.65 9.62
N LEU A 46 1.49 -6.16 8.39
CA LEU A 46 1.25 -4.76 8.06
C LEU A 46 -0.24 -4.42 8.16
N GLU A 47 -1.11 -5.29 7.67
CA GLU A 47 -2.58 -5.18 7.79
C GLU A 47 -3.01 -5.11 9.25
N GLU A 48 -2.52 -6.03 10.10
CA GLU A 48 -2.77 -6.04 11.56
C GLU A 48 -2.30 -4.76 12.25
N ALA A 49 -1.23 -4.13 11.74
CA ALA A 49 -0.72 -2.84 12.23
C ALA A 49 -1.50 -1.62 11.70
N GLY A 50 -2.56 -1.82 10.89
CA GLY A 50 -3.38 -0.75 10.33
C GLY A 50 -2.89 -0.19 8.99
N CYS A 51 -2.04 -0.93 8.28
CA CYS A 51 -1.65 -0.57 6.91
C CYS A 51 -2.82 -0.77 5.95
N GLU A 52 -3.11 0.24 5.13
CA GLU A 52 -4.28 0.26 4.25
C GLU A 52 -3.92 0.02 2.78
N LEU A 53 -2.67 0.30 2.42
CA LEU A 53 -2.09 0.06 1.10
C LEU A 53 -0.68 -0.51 1.27
N VAL A 54 -0.37 -1.64 0.63
CA VAL A 54 0.97 -2.25 0.68
C VAL A 54 1.62 -2.22 -0.70
N ARG A 55 2.86 -1.72 -0.75
CA ARG A 55 3.70 -1.79 -1.95
C ARG A 55 4.64 -2.98 -1.89
N VAL A 56 4.81 -3.65 -3.02
CA VAL A 56 5.77 -4.76 -3.21
C VAL A 56 6.74 -4.37 -4.33
N THR A 57 8.03 -4.72 -4.19
CA THR A 57 9.05 -4.43 -5.21
C THR A 57 8.99 -5.45 -6.35
N VAL A 58 9.23 -5.06 -7.59
CA VAL A 58 9.23 -5.99 -8.75
C VAL A 58 10.46 -5.71 -9.64
N PRO A 59 11.69 -5.97 -9.15
CA PRO A 59 12.92 -5.63 -9.86
C PRO A 59 13.30 -6.64 -10.95
N LYS A 60 12.85 -7.90 -10.87
CA LYS A 60 13.24 -8.97 -11.79
C LYS A 60 12.01 -9.71 -12.32
N LYS A 61 12.23 -10.59 -13.29
CA LYS A 61 11.15 -11.34 -13.95
C LYS A 61 10.48 -12.34 -13.02
N GLU A 62 11.23 -12.88 -12.06
CA GLU A 62 10.75 -13.86 -11.08
C GLU A 62 9.79 -13.25 -10.05
N ASP A 63 9.74 -11.92 -9.96
CA ASP A 63 8.89 -11.18 -9.03
C ASP A 63 7.49 -10.84 -9.62
N VAL A 64 7.22 -11.26 -10.86
CA VAL A 64 5.97 -11.00 -11.61
C VAL A 64 5.02 -12.20 -11.55
#